data_AF-A0AAU5E387-F1
#
_entry.id   AF-A0AAU5E387-F1
#
_cell.length_a   1.000
_cell.length_b   1.000
_cell.length_c   1.000
_cell.angle_alpha   90.00
_cell.angle_beta   90.00
_cell.angle_gamma   90.00
#
_symmetry.space_group_name_H-M   'P 1'
#
loop_
_entity.id
_entity.type
_entity.pdbx_description
1 polymer ?
#
loop_
_entity_poly.entity_id
_entity_poly.type
_entity_poly.pdbx_seq_one_letter_code
_entity_poly.pdbx_strand_id
1 'polypeptide(L)'
;MSNGSYYTRERPAEAASNDRFEHRGIDVSHLPRRVHRRSGKRPSPAELAEAVAAAVSIAGALRRLGRADNASQRKRLREWVSEDGLTTTHFLGQGHQRGRIGTTPLKAAEQILVRHEGKRRTKTVQLRRALREVGVPEECAECGTGATWLGEPMTLEVDHINGDWSDDRRKNLRLLCPNCHAVTSTWCRGGGRHRTPGVSGEASSPGPAALASEGAVS
;
A
#
# COMPACT_ATOMS: atom_id res chain seq x y z
N MET A 1 0.18 -39.60 5.68
CA MET A 1 -0.50 -38.35 5.24
C MET A 1 -0.84 -37.57 6.49
N SER A 2 0.02 -36.61 6.83
CA SER A 2 0.06 -35.97 8.14
C SER A 2 -0.72 -34.65 8.11
N ASN A 3 -1.88 -34.60 8.76
CA ASN A 3 -2.63 -33.37 8.98
C ASN A 3 -2.06 -32.62 10.19
N GLY A 4 -1.32 -31.56 9.93
CA GLY A 4 -0.81 -30.63 10.93
C GLY A 4 -1.94 -29.75 11.48
N SER A 5 -2.41 -30.10 12.68
CA SER A 5 -3.31 -29.29 13.50
C SER A 5 -2.51 -28.10 14.07
N TYR A 6 -2.76 -26.90 13.55
CA TYR A 6 -2.18 -25.67 14.06
C TYR A 6 -2.95 -25.22 15.31
N TYR A 7 -2.36 -25.51 16.47
CA TYR A 7 -2.61 -24.93 17.81
C TYR A 7 -3.74 -23.89 17.95
N THR A 8 -4.87 -24.31 18.53
CA THR A 8 -5.71 -23.44 19.37
C THR A 8 -5.38 -23.72 20.84
N ARG A 9 -4.52 -22.89 21.44
CA ARG A 9 -4.43 -22.79 22.90
C ARG A 9 -5.22 -21.56 23.34
N GLU A 10 -6.35 -21.82 23.96
CA GLU A 10 -7.09 -20.87 24.78
C GLU A 10 -6.13 -20.21 25.77
N ARG A 11 -6.05 -18.88 25.76
CA ARG A 11 -5.09 -18.12 26.56
C ARG A 11 -5.88 -17.25 27.54
N PRO A 12 -5.79 -17.48 28.87
CA PRO A 12 -6.42 -16.61 29.84
C PRO A 12 -5.71 -15.25 29.83
N ALA A 13 -6.51 -14.20 29.73
CA ALA A 13 -6.04 -12.83 29.67
C ALA A 13 -5.74 -12.33 31.08
N GLU A 14 -4.49 -12.41 31.56
CA GLU A 14 -3.98 -11.46 32.58
C GLU A 14 -2.46 -11.49 32.90
N ALA A 15 -1.63 -12.31 32.24
CA ALA A 15 -0.18 -12.37 32.56
C ALA A 15 0.79 -12.24 31.36
N ALA A 16 0.40 -11.58 30.26
CA ALA A 16 1.16 -11.65 29.01
C ALA A 16 2.03 -10.42 28.70
N SER A 17 3.00 -10.06 29.55
CA SER A 17 4.04 -9.09 29.16
C SER A 17 5.49 -9.49 29.49
N ASN A 18 5.75 -10.33 30.50
CA ASN A 18 7.14 -10.71 30.88
C ASN A 18 7.54 -12.14 30.51
N ASP A 19 6.57 -13.04 30.31
CA ASP A 19 6.77 -14.46 30.01
C ASP A 19 7.69 -14.74 28.79
N ARG A 20 7.74 -13.82 27.82
CA ARG A 20 8.54 -13.98 26.60
C ARG A 20 10.04 -13.64 26.77
N PHE A 21 10.39 -12.83 27.78
CA PHE A 21 11.76 -12.36 28.00
C PHE A 21 12.51 -13.20 29.02
N GLU A 22 11.80 -13.76 30.00
CA GLU A 22 12.36 -14.63 31.05
C GLU A 22 12.98 -15.91 30.47
N HIS A 23 12.33 -16.55 29.48
CA HIS A 23 12.88 -17.73 28.79
C HIS A 23 14.20 -17.43 28.05
N ARG A 24 14.49 -16.16 27.72
CA ARG A 24 15.72 -15.77 27.01
C ARG A 24 16.77 -15.15 27.94
N GLY A 25 16.54 -15.11 29.25
CA GLY A 25 17.48 -14.55 30.23
C GLY A 25 17.72 -13.05 30.06
N ILE A 26 16.81 -12.32 29.42
CA ILE A 26 16.94 -10.88 29.20
C ILE A 26 16.33 -10.15 30.40
N ASP A 27 17.16 -9.48 31.18
CA ASP A 27 16.72 -8.65 32.30
C ASP A 27 16.02 -7.37 31.79
N VAL A 28 14.71 -7.28 32.08
CA VAL A 28 13.87 -6.13 31.75
C VAL A 28 13.43 -5.34 32.99
N SER A 29 14.05 -5.59 34.15
CA SER A 29 13.73 -4.91 35.42
C SER A 29 13.97 -3.39 35.36
N HIS A 30 14.94 -2.97 34.54
CA HIS A 30 15.26 -1.56 34.29
C HIS A 30 14.25 -0.86 33.37
N LEU A 31 13.35 -1.59 32.69
CA LEU A 31 12.30 -0.97 31.88
C LEU A 31 11.20 -0.45 32.80
N PRO A 32 10.94 0.87 32.84
CA PRO A 32 9.92 1.43 33.72
C PRO A 32 8.55 0.88 33.36
N ARG A 33 7.86 0.27 34.34
CA ARG A 33 6.45 -0.14 34.17
C ARG A 33 5.63 1.12 33.90
N ARG A 34 5.14 1.26 32.67
CA ARG A 34 4.17 2.32 32.35
C ARG A 34 2.90 2.05 33.15
N VAL A 35 2.68 2.79 34.23
CA VAL A 35 1.42 2.76 34.97
C VAL A 35 0.33 3.20 34.00
N HIS A 36 -0.49 2.25 33.56
CA HIS A 36 -1.61 2.57 32.69
C HIS A 36 -2.61 3.37 33.52
N ARG A 37 -2.92 4.61 33.10
CA ARG A 37 -3.99 5.39 33.72
C ARG A 37 -5.27 4.56 33.70
N ARG A 38 -5.87 4.39 34.89
CA ARG A 38 -7.14 3.67 35.04
C ARG A 38 -8.14 4.21 34.02
N SER A 39 -8.80 3.29 33.34
CA SER A 39 -10.01 3.58 32.58
C SER A 39 -10.92 4.49 33.39
N GLY A 40 -11.39 5.60 32.81
CA GLY A 40 -12.55 6.27 33.40
C GLY A 40 -13.67 5.26 33.64
N LYS A 41 -14.42 5.43 34.74
CA LYS A 41 -15.51 4.54 35.19
C LYS A 41 -16.42 4.11 34.02
N ARG A 42 -16.84 2.84 34.00
CA ARG A 42 -17.79 2.31 33.00
C ARG A 42 -19.11 3.12 33.05
N PRO A 43 -19.68 3.53 31.90
CA PRO A 43 -21.02 4.11 31.85
C PRO A 43 -22.09 3.16 32.40
N SER A 44 -23.23 3.67 32.86
CA SER A 44 -24.34 2.78 33.23
C SER A 44 -24.86 2.04 31.98
N PRO A 45 -25.46 0.84 32.14
CA PRO A 45 -26.01 0.09 31.01
C PRO A 45 -27.05 0.89 30.20
N ALA A 46 -27.86 1.71 30.89
CA ALA A 46 -28.86 2.57 30.24
C ALA A 46 -28.21 3.66 29.37
N GLU A 47 -27.21 4.37 29.90
CA GLU A 47 -26.46 5.39 29.14
C GLU A 47 -25.72 4.77 27.93
N LEU A 48 -25.18 3.56 28.09
CA LEU A 48 -24.50 2.87 27.00
C LEU A 48 -25.48 2.48 25.89
N ALA A 49 -26.64 1.91 26.25
CA ALA A 49 -27.67 1.52 25.31
C ALA A 49 -28.20 2.73 24.51
N GLU A 50 -28.48 3.84 25.19
CA GLU A 50 -28.91 5.09 24.56
C GLU A 50 -27.86 5.63 23.58
N ALA A 51 -26.59 5.68 24.01
CA ALA A 51 -25.51 6.19 23.19
C ALA A 51 -25.25 5.34 21.94
N VAL A 52 -25.40 4.01 22.04
CA VAL A 52 -25.25 3.07 20.92
C VAL A 52 -26.45 3.15 19.97
N ALA A 53 -27.68 3.19 20.49
CA ALA A 53 -28.88 3.29 19.66
C ALA A 53 -28.91 4.60 18.85
N ALA A 54 -28.50 5.71 19.46
CA ALA A 54 -28.55 7.03 18.84
C ALA A 54 -27.33 7.36 17.94
N ALA A 55 -26.38 6.42 17.76
CA ALA A 55 -25.18 6.61 16.96
C ALA A 55 -25.16 5.70 15.73
N VAL A 56 -24.53 6.19 14.65
CA VAL A 56 -24.26 5.41 13.42
C VAL A 56 -22.78 4.98 13.32
N SER A 57 -21.98 5.25 14.36
CA SER A 57 -20.56 4.91 14.41
C SER A 57 -20.03 4.86 15.85
N ILE A 58 -18.94 4.12 16.06
CA ILE A 58 -18.19 4.06 17.34
C ILE A 58 -17.79 5.47 17.81
N ALA A 59 -17.29 6.31 16.90
CA ALA A 59 -16.90 7.68 17.23
C ALA A 59 -18.12 8.52 17.66
N GLY A 60 -19.28 8.30 17.03
CA GLY A 60 -20.54 8.93 17.43
C GLY A 60 -20.99 8.51 18.83
N ALA A 61 -20.93 7.22 19.13
CA ALA A 61 -21.25 6.69 20.47
C ALA A 61 -20.29 7.26 21.54
N LEU A 62 -18.98 7.30 21.27
CA LEU A 62 -18.01 7.90 22.20
C LEU A 62 -18.26 9.40 22.43
N ARG A 63 -18.61 10.17 21.38
CA ARG A 63 -18.98 11.59 21.52
C ARG A 63 -20.21 11.77 22.41
N ARG A 64 -21.24 10.94 22.25
CA ARG A 64 -22.45 10.96 23.09
C ARG A 64 -22.14 10.63 24.55
N LEU A 65 -21.19 9.72 24.79
CA LEU A 65 -20.70 9.39 26.13
C LEU A 65 -19.72 10.43 26.71
N GLY A 66 -19.44 11.53 26.01
CA GLY A 66 -18.47 12.56 26.44
C GLY A 66 -17.02 12.05 26.48
N ARG A 67 -16.70 11.01 25.71
CA ARG A 67 -15.38 10.34 25.73
C ARG A 67 -14.57 10.68 24.49
N ALA A 68 -13.26 10.76 24.69
CA ALA A 68 -12.31 10.94 23.60
C ALA A 68 -12.30 9.75 22.64
N ASP A 69 -12.21 10.04 21.34
CA ASP A 69 -12.07 9.02 20.30
C ASP A 69 -10.60 8.59 20.17
N ASN A 70 -10.22 7.53 20.90
CA ASN A 70 -8.88 6.94 20.83
C ASN A 70 -8.94 5.40 20.90
N ALA A 71 -7.82 4.73 20.59
CA ALA A 71 -7.76 3.27 20.51
C ALA A 71 -8.23 2.57 21.80
N SER A 72 -7.84 3.08 22.97
CA SER A 72 -8.23 2.51 24.26
C SER A 72 -9.73 2.64 24.54
N GLN A 73 -10.32 3.81 24.27
CA GLN A 73 -11.76 4.03 24.47
C GLN A 73 -12.60 3.24 23.45
N ARG A 74 -12.14 3.14 22.20
CA ARG A 74 -12.76 2.28 21.19
C ARG A 74 -12.74 0.80 21.58
N LYS A 75 -11.65 0.33 22.19
CA LYS A 75 -11.56 -1.05 22.72
C LYS A 75 -12.59 -1.27 23.83
N ARG A 76 -12.62 -0.39 24.83
CA ARG A 76 -13.56 -0.48 25.96
C ARG A 76 -15.01 -0.40 25.54
N LEU A 77 -15.35 0.46 24.59
CA LEU A 77 -16.72 0.52 24.07
C LEU A 77 -17.16 -0.83 23.48
N ARG A 78 -16.28 -1.51 22.74
CA ARG A 78 -16.59 -2.85 22.19
C ARG A 78 -16.74 -3.90 23.28
N GLU A 79 -15.89 -3.85 24.31
CA GLU A 79 -16.00 -4.72 25.49
C GLU A 79 -17.36 -4.52 26.18
N TRP A 80 -17.74 -3.29 26.50
CA TRP A 80 -19.03 -3.00 27.15
C TRP A 80 -20.25 -3.35 26.29
N VAL A 81 -20.19 -3.07 24.99
CA VAL A 81 -21.26 -3.46 24.04
C VAL A 81 -21.46 -4.97 24.02
N SER A 82 -20.37 -5.74 24.05
CA SER A 82 -20.43 -7.20 24.10
C SER A 82 -20.94 -7.71 25.43
N GLU A 83 -20.53 -7.10 26.55
CA GLU A 83 -20.94 -7.48 27.90
C GLU A 83 -22.44 -7.20 28.14
N ASP A 84 -22.98 -6.10 27.59
CA ASP A 84 -24.38 -5.71 27.73
C ASP A 84 -25.29 -6.30 26.62
N GLY A 85 -24.74 -7.15 25.74
CA GLY A 85 -25.50 -7.80 24.66
C GLY A 85 -26.08 -6.84 23.62
N LEU A 86 -25.47 -5.66 23.46
CA LEU A 86 -25.93 -4.63 22.53
C LEU A 86 -25.50 -4.93 21.09
N THR A 87 -26.38 -4.65 20.13
CA THR A 87 -26.09 -4.82 18.72
C THR A 87 -25.57 -3.52 18.09
N THR A 88 -24.47 -3.59 17.33
CA THR A 88 -23.91 -2.45 16.57
C THR A 88 -23.94 -2.66 15.05
N THR A 89 -24.81 -3.54 14.55
CA THR A 89 -24.93 -3.84 13.11
C THR A 89 -25.35 -2.62 12.29
N HIS A 90 -26.08 -1.67 12.89
CA HIS A 90 -26.46 -0.39 12.28
C HIS A 90 -25.30 0.61 12.17
N PHE A 91 -24.12 0.31 12.73
CA PHE A 91 -22.96 1.19 12.60
C PHE A 91 -22.39 1.12 11.18
N LEU A 92 -22.51 2.22 10.45
CA LEU A 92 -22.10 2.33 9.05
C LEU A 92 -20.56 2.38 8.87
N GLY A 93 -19.81 2.67 9.93
CA GLY A 93 -18.34 2.69 9.91
C GLY A 93 -17.77 3.58 8.80
N GLN A 94 -16.80 3.06 8.03
CA GLN A 94 -16.26 3.74 6.84
C GLN A 94 -17.27 3.80 5.67
N GLY A 95 -18.39 3.09 5.79
CA GLY A 95 -19.48 3.05 4.82
C GLY A 95 -20.40 4.26 4.84
N HIS A 96 -20.33 5.14 5.84
CA HIS A 96 -21.20 6.32 5.93
C HIS A 96 -21.07 7.28 4.73
N GLN A 97 -19.91 7.27 4.05
CA GLN A 97 -19.65 8.08 2.86
C GLN A 97 -19.82 7.30 1.54
N ARG A 98 -20.19 6.01 1.58
CA ARG A 98 -20.42 5.23 0.36
C ARG A 98 -21.60 5.81 -0.41
N GLY A 99 -21.42 5.99 -1.70
CA GLY A 99 -22.43 6.59 -2.59
C GLY A 99 -22.50 8.11 -2.55
N ARG A 100 -21.80 8.78 -1.63
CA ARG A 100 -21.66 10.25 -1.69
C ARG A 100 -20.60 10.61 -2.71
N ILE A 101 -20.97 11.48 -3.65
CA ILE A 101 -20.03 12.07 -4.59
C ILE A 101 -19.09 12.98 -3.80
N GLY A 102 -17.78 12.79 -3.95
CA GLY A 102 -16.80 13.65 -3.32
C GLY A 102 -16.98 15.10 -3.75
N THR A 103 -16.85 16.05 -2.81
CA THR A 103 -17.06 17.48 -3.08
C THR A 103 -16.02 18.07 -4.03
N THR A 104 -14.85 17.45 -4.16
CA THR A 104 -13.77 17.95 -5.02
C THR A 104 -13.81 17.28 -6.39
N PRO A 105 -13.94 18.06 -7.49
CA PRO A 105 -13.84 17.54 -8.84
C PRO A 105 -12.50 16.82 -9.07
N LEU A 106 -12.54 15.73 -9.83
CA LEU A 106 -11.31 15.05 -10.26
C LEU A 106 -10.60 15.96 -11.27
N LYS A 107 -9.29 16.21 -11.06
CA LYS A 107 -8.45 16.91 -12.05
C LYS A 107 -8.46 16.15 -13.37
N ALA A 108 -8.46 16.84 -14.51
CA ALA A 108 -8.36 16.19 -15.82
C ALA A 108 -6.93 15.65 -16.08
N ALA A 109 -6.76 14.72 -17.00
CA ALA A 109 -5.44 14.18 -17.34
C ALA A 109 -4.45 15.26 -17.79
N GLU A 110 -4.91 16.26 -18.55
CA GLU A 110 -4.09 17.36 -19.06
C GLU A 110 -3.54 18.25 -17.93
N GLN A 111 -4.22 18.29 -16.79
CA GLN A 111 -3.75 19.02 -15.61
C GLN A 111 -2.78 18.21 -14.75
N ILE A 112 -2.72 16.90 -14.95
CA ILE A 112 -1.86 15.98 -14.21
C ILE A 112 -0.57 15.73 -14.99
N LEU A 113 -0.67 15.52 -16.30
CA LEU A 113 0.44 15.13 -17.17
C LEU A 113 1.29 16.32 -17.63
N VAL A 114 1.76 17.11 -16.66
CA VAL A 114 2.52 18.34 -16.87
C VAL A 114 3.82 18.31 -16.08
N ARG A 115 4.79 19.11 -16.48
CA ARG A 115 5.93 19.39 -15.61
C ARG A 115 5.48 20.38 -14.54
N HIS A 116 5.86 20.14 -13.28
CA HIS A 116 5.49 21.00 -12.17
C HIS A 116 6.67 21.34 -11.27
N GLU A 117 6.61 22.46 -10.57
CA GLU A 117 7.62 22.88 -9.59
C GLU A 117 7.16 22.65 -8.14
N GLY A 118 6.17 21.76 -7.96
CA GLY A 118 5.58 21.48 -6.66
C GLY A 118 6.59 20.90 -5.66
N LYS A 119 6.36 21.12 -4.36
CA LYS A 119 7.17 20.52 -3.27
C LYS A 119 6.89 19.03 -3.04
N ARG A 120 5.85 18.48 -3.67
CA ARG A 120 5.36 17.11 -3.45
C ARG A 120 5.13 16.44 -4.79
N ARG A 121 5.54 15.17 -4.88
CA ARG A 121 5.29 14.31 -6.04
C ARG A 121 3.79 14.09 -6.25
N THR A 122 3.37 14.08 -7.51
CA THR A 122 2.02 13.64 -7.88
C THR A 122 1.80 12.19 -7.43
N LYS A 123 0.62 11.90 -6.88
CA LYS A 123 0.32 10.55 -6.39
C LYS A 123 0.27 9.56 -7.57
N THR A 124 0.91 8.40 -7.43
CA THR A 124 0.94 7.35 -8.47
C THR A 124 -0.45 6.95 -8.97
N VAL A 125 -1.46 6.96 -8.08
CA VAL A 125 -2.86 6.67 -8.46
C VAL A 125 -3.42 7.72 -9.43
N GLN A 126 -3.05 9.00 -9.29
CA GLN A 126 -3.45 10.06 -10.22
C GLN A 126 -2.74 9.92 -11.56
N LEU A 127 -1.44 9.60 -11.55
CA LEU A 127 -0.67 9.37 -12.78
C LEU A 127 -1.21 8.17 -13.56
N ARG A 128 -1.44 7.02 -12.91
CA ARG A 128 -2.03 5.85 -13.57
C ARG A 128 -3.39 6.15 -14.19
N ARG A 129 -4.26 6.84 -13.44
CA ARG A 129 -5.57 7.25 -13.95
C ARG A 129 -5.45 8.17 -15.17
N ALA A 130 -4.58 9.18 -15.10
CA ALA A 130 -4.37 10.11 -16.20
C ALA A 130 -3.76 9.44 -17.44
N LEU A 131 -2.83 8.49 -17.26
CA LEU A 131 -2.26 7.69 -18.35
C LEU A 131 -3.36 6.84 -19.03
N ARG A 132 -4.23 6.19 -18.25
CA ARG A 132 -5.36 5.45 -18.80
C ARG A 132 -6.34 6.35 -19.56
N GLU A 133 -6.61 7.54 -19.04
CA GLU A 133 -7.52 8.54 -19.65
C GLU A 133 -7.02 9.00 -21.03
N VAL A 134 -5.70 9.16 -21.22
CA VAL A 134 -5.11 9.49 -22.52
C VAL A 134 -4.80 8.28 -23.41
N GLY A 135 -5.31 7.09 -23.05
CA GLY A 135 -5.24 5.89 -23.89
C GLY A 135 -3.92 5.11 -23.82
N VAL A 136 -3.15 5.23 -22.73
CA VAL A 136 -1.97 4.39 -22.53
C VAL A 136 -2.38 2.95 -22.24
N PRO A 137 -1.86 1.95 -22.99
CA PRO A 137 -2.12 0.55 -22.70
C PRO A 137 -1.70 0.16 -21.28
N GLU A 138 -2.51 -0.65 -20.59
CA GLU A 138 -2.18 -1.20 -19.26
C GLU A 138 -1.27 -2.43 -19.39
N GLU A 139 -0.12 -2.23 -20.02
CA GLU A 139 0.94 -3.22 -20.18
C GLU A 139 2.32 -2.63 -19.91
N CYS A 140 3.27 -3.50 -19.59
CA CYS A 140 4.66 -3.13 -19.37
C CYS A 140 5.28 -2.66 -20.69
N ALA A 141 5.83 -1.44 -20.71
CA ALA A 141 6.47 -0.87 -21.88
C ALA A 141 7.76 -1.60 -22.32
N GLU A 142 8.35 -2.44 -21.45
CA GLU A 142 9.58 -3.18 -21.75
C GLU A 142 9.30 -4.61 -22.20
N CYS A 143 8.46 -5.35 -21.47
CA CYS A 143 8.24 -6.78 -21.69
C CYS A 143 6.82 -7.13 -22.17
N GLY A 144 5.93 -6.15 -22.33
CA GLY A 144 4.55 -6.35 -22.77
C GLY A 144 3.64 -7.07 -21.76
N THR A 145 4.11 -7.39 -20.55
CA THR A 145 3.25 -8.03 -19.54
C THR A 145 2.12 -7.09 -19.14
N GLY A 146 0.88 -7.56 -19.28
CA GLY A 146 -0.32 -6.81 -18.89
C GLY A 146 -0.50 -6.64 -17.38
N ALA A 147 -1.63 -6.05 -16.98
CA ALA A 147 -2.04 -5.87 -15.60
C ALA A 147 -2.60 -7.13 -14.91
N THR A 148 -2.35 -8.32 -15.46
CA THR A 148 -2.76 -9.62 -14.89
C THR A 148 -1.56 -10.55 -14.82
N TRP A 149 -1.37 -11.18 -13.66
CA TRP A 149 -0.31 -12.16 -13.41
C TRP A 149 -0.90 -13.41 -12.78
N LEU A 150 -0.75 -14.57 -13.44
CA LEU A 150 -1.32 -15.86 -13.00
C LEU A 150 -2.83 -15.81 -12.71
N GLY A 151 -3.58 -15.01 -13.48
CA GLY A 151 -5.03 -14.81 -13.30
C GLY A 151 -5.41 -13.77 -12.24
N GLU A 152 -4.45 -13.26 -11.47
CA GLU A 152 -4.68 -12.23 -10.45
C GLU A 152 -4.29 -10.83 -10.96
N PRO A 153 -5.00 -9.77 -10.54
CA PRO A 153 -4.64 -8.40 -10.89
C PRO A 153 -3.25 -8.00 -10.37
N MET A 154 -2.43 -7.47 -11.25
CA MET A 154 -1.11 -6.92 -10.93
C MET A 154 -1.07 -5.43 -11.23
N THR A 155 -0.61 -4.63 -10.27
CA THR A 155 -0.39 -3.21 -10.50
C THR A 155 0.91 -3.00 -11.28
N LEU A 156 0.81 -2.34 -12.43
CA LEU A 156 1.97 -1.79 -13.12
C LEU A 156 2.45 -0.52 -12.40
N GLU A 157 3.75 -0.39 -12.26
CA GLU A 157 4.44 0.72 -11.65
C GLU A 157 4.62 1.87 -12.66
N VAL A 158 4.54 3.11 -12.19
CA VAL A 158 4.81 4.29 -13.01
C VAL A 158 6.29 4.65 -12.87
N ASP A 159 7.01 4.59 -13.98
CA ASP A 159 8.41 4.99 -14.06
C ASP A 159 8.57 6.30 -14.83
N HIS A 160 9.43 7.17 -14.30
CA HIS A 160 9.86 8.40 -14.95
C HIS A 160 11.15 8.09 -15.71
N ILE A 161 11.13 8.14 -17.05
CA ILE A 161 12.24 7.74 -17.91
C ILE A 161 13.53 8.50 -17.57
N ASN A 162 13.41 9.80 -17.28
CA ASN A 162 14.54 10.64 -16.88
C ASN A 162 14.87 10.59 -15.37
N GLY A 163 14.07 9.91 -14.55
CA GLY A 163 14.19 9.87 -13.09
C GLY A 163 13.76 11.15 -12.36
N ASP A 164 13.31 12.19 -13.07
CA ASP A 164 12.79 13.43 -12.50
C ASP A 164 11.29 13.27 -12.19
N TRP A 165 10.98 13.13 -10.91
CA TRP A 165 9.61 12.98 -10.41
C TRP A 165 8.73 14.21 -10.64
N SER A 166 9.31 15.36 -10.98
CA SER A 166 8.60 16.61 -11.24
C SER A 166 8.14 16.75 -12.69
N ASP A 167 8.66 15.89 -13.58
CA ASP A 167 8.31 15.85 -15.00
C ASP A 167 7.26 14.76 -15.27
N ASP A 168 6.00 15.04 -14.93
CA ASP A 168 4.89 14.12 -15.15
C ASP A 168 4.33 14.17 -16.59
N ARG A 169 5.04 14.81 -17.54
CA ARG A 169 4.59 14.86 -18.94
C ARG A 169 4.48 13.44 -19.48
N ARG A 170 3.42 13.16 -20.25
CA ARG A 170 3.13 11.84 -20.85
C ARG A 170 4.35 11.16 -21.46
N LYS A 171 5.17 11.90 -22.21
CA LYS A 171 6.38 11.40 -22.90
C LYS A 171 7.48 10.91 -21.96
N ASN A 172 7.48 11.34 -20.69
CA ASN A 172 8.46 10.96 -19.68
C ASN A 172 7.95 9.81 -18.79
N LEU A 173 6.69 9.41 -18.91
CA LEU A 173 6.09 8.35 -18.11
C LEU A 173 5.93 7.06 -18.91
N ARG A 174 6.27 5.93 -18.28
CA ARG A 174 5.95 4.58 -18.79
C ARG A 174 5.41 3.70 -17.66
N LEU A 175 4.60 2.71 -18.04
CA LEU A 175 4.13 1.66 -17.13
C LEU A 175 5.08 0.47 -17.22
N LEU A 176 5.50 -0.06 -16.08
CA LEU A 176 6.40 -1.21 -15.99
C LEU A 176 5.85 -2.25 -15.03
N CYS A 177 6.07 -3.54 -15.31
CA CYS A 177 5.81 -4.58 -14.32
C CYS A 177 6.82 -4.49 -13.17
N PRO A 178 6.54 -5.07 -11.98
CA PRO A 178 7.45 -5.00 -10.83
C PRO A 178 8.86 -5.52 -11.13
N ASN A 179 8.98 -6.53 -12.00
CA ASN A 179 10.26 -7.11 -12.37
C ASN A 179 11.08 -6.19 -13.28
N CYS A 180 10.47 -5.64 -14.34
CA CYS A 180 11.15 -4.69 -15.23
C CYS A 180 11.46 -3.38 -14.52
N HIS A 181 10.56 -2.90 -13.65
CA HIS A 181 10.80 -1.70 -12.88
C HIS A 181 12.03 -1.87 -11.97
N ALA A 182 12.19 -3.04 -11.33
CA ALA A 182 13.29 -3.32 -10.43
C ALA A 182 14.69 -3.26 -11.07
N VAL A 183 14.79 -3.41 -12.40
CA VAL A 183 16.07 -3.34 -13.11
C VAL A 183 16.35 -1.98 -13.74
N THR A 184 15.42 -1.03 -13.66
CA THR A 184 15.64 0.33 -14.19
C THR A 184 16.76 1.05 -13.43
N SER A 185 17.47 1.93 -14.13
CA SER A 185 18.53 2.76 -13.53
C SER A 185 17.99 3.77 -12.52
N THR A 186 16.70 4.11 -12.61
CA THR A 186 15.96 5.04 -11.75
C THR A 186 15.38 4.36 -10.50
N TRP A 187 15.30 3.02 -10.46
CA TRP A 187 14.71 2.28 -9.35
C TRP A 187 15.55 2.29 -8.09
N CYS A 188 14.89 2.49 -6.94
CA CYS A 188 15.46 2.62 -5.59
C CYS A 188 16.53 3.72 -5.41
N ARG A 189 16.93 4.42 -6.47
CA ARG A 189 17.88 5.53 -6.43
C ARG A 189 17.08 6.82 -6.37
N GLY A 190 16.68 7.22 -5.16
CA GLY A 190 16.28 8.61 -4.94
C GLY A 190 17.42 9.53 -5.38
N GLY A 191 17.33 10.07 -6.59
CA GLY A 191 18.23 11.08 -7.16
C GLY A 191 19.73 10.76 -7.12
N GLY A 192 20.29 10.39 -8.27
CA GLY A 192 21.68 10.73 -8.59
C GLY A 192 22.76 9.70 -8.27
N ARG A 193 22.81 8.59 -9.02
CA ARG A 193 24.07 7.93 -9.40
C ARG A 193 23.88 7.22 -10.74
N HIS A 194 24.16 7.93 -11.84
CA HIS A 194 24.28 7.32 -13.16
C HIS A 194 25.37 6.23 -13.09
N ARG A 195 25.00 4.97 -13.31
CA ARG A 195 25.96 4.00 -13.80
C ARG A 195 26.04 4.22 -15.30
N THR A 196 27.21 4.62 -15.79
CA THR A 196 27.52 4.57 -17.22
C THR A 196 27.20 3.16 -17.73
N PRO A 197 26.46 3.01 -18.84
CA PRO A 197 26.26 1.71 -19.46
C PRO A 197 27.65 1.15 -19.80
N GLY A 198 27.98 -0.02 -19.26
CA GLY A 198 29.12 -0.77 -19.75
C GLY A 198 28.85 -1.10 -21.21
N VAL A 199 29.77 -0.70 -22.09
CA VAL A 199 29.77 -1.08 -23.50
C VAL A 199 29.71 -2.60 -23.58
N SER A 200 28.55 -3.15 -23.95
CA SER A 200 28.45 -4.53 -24.40
C SER A 200 29.02 -4.57 -25.81
N GLY A 201 30.22 -5.15 -25.95
CA GLY A 201 30.87 -5.34 -27.23
C GLY A 201 29.94 -6.06 -28.21
N GLU A 202 29.85 -5.51 -29.41
CA GLU A 202 29.29 -6.17 -30.58
C GLU A 202 30.00 -7.52 -30.79
N ALA A 203 29.27 -8.61 -30.62
CA ALA A 203 29.65 -9.88 -31.18
C ALA A 203 29.32 -9.84 -32.67
N SER A 204 30.24 -9.32 -33.49
CA SER A 204 30.21 -9.53 -34.92
C SER A 204 30.51 -11.00 -35.19
N SER A 205 29.49 -11.80 -35.49
CA SER A 205 29.68 -13.13 -36.07
C SER A 205 30.16 -12.97 -37.53
N PRO A 206 31.27 -13.62 -37.94
CA PRO A 206 31.65 -13.63 -39.35
C PRO A 206 30.72 -14.59 -40.10
N GLY A 207 30.04 -14.07 -41.13
CA GLY A 207 29.27 -14.88 -42.07
C GLY A 207 30.17 -15.82 -42.90
N PRO A 208 29.63 -16.92 -43.44
CA PRO A 208 30.42 -17.89 -44.18
C PRO A 208 30.91 -17.31 -45.51
N ALA A 209 32.19 -17.52 -45.80
CA ALA A 209 32.84 -17.14 -47.04
C ALA A 209 32.20 -17.88 -48.23
N ALA A 210 31.62 -17.13 -49.16
CA ALA A 210 31.24 -17.62 -50.48
C ALA A 210 32.50 -17.75 -51.34
N LEU A 211 32.87 -18.98 -51.71
CA LEU A 211 33.84 -19.27 -52.75
C LEU A 211 33.16 -19.05 -54.12
N ALA A 212 33.38 -17.88 -54.70
CA ALA A 212 33.14 -17.63 -56.13
C ALA A 212 34.50 -17.68 -56.84
N SER A 213 34.74 -18.75 -57.58
CA SER A 213 35.80 -18.82 -58.60
C SER A 213 35.17 -18.45 -59.95
N GLU A 214 35.33 -17.20 -60.35
CA GLU A 214 35.21 -16.81 -61.76
C GLU A 214 36.59 -16.88 -62.40
N GLY A 215 36.63 -17.44 -63.61
CA GLY A 215 37.86 -17.73 -64.33
C GLY A 215 38.48 -16.53 -65.05
N ALA A 216 39.67 -16.77 -65.59
CA ALA A 216 40.27 -15.92 -66.62
C ALA A 216 41.28 -16.72 -67.47
N VAL A 217 40.91 -16.90 -68.74
CA VAL A 217 41.72 -16.70 -69.96
C VAL A 217 42.98 -17.57 -70.18
N SER A 218 42.91 -18.51 -71.11
CA SER A 218 43.54 -18.43 -72.46
C SER A 218 43.00 -19.53 -73.37
#